data_AF-A0A8H6RHM3-F1
#
_entry.id   AF-A0A8H6RHM3-F1
#
_cell.length_a   1.000
_cell.length_b   1.000
_cell.length_c   1.000
_cell.angle_alpha   90.00
_cell.angle_beta   90.00
_cell.angle_gamma   90.00
#
_symmetry.space_group_name_H-M   'P 1'
#
loop_
_entity.id
_entity.type
_entity.pdbx_description
1 polymer ?
#
loop_
_entity_poly.entity_id
_entity_poly.type
_entity_poly.pdbx_seq_one_letter_code
_entity_poly.pdbx_strand_id
1 'polypeptide(L)'
;MSAQKKQDIDSTPFHGEVHVTWGHKFRWTADHLSREEYNRLRMTYDRLAEDCLEVLETKFAPADAKTPSRIDAYALLEKHHAEDAALSRLWSEVTELPPWVDWEQIARGQDVYYRYGAATLNGLAYQSLIGGTGSSSDVSEVLTRTGGFSVKTARRRLLETQQFSLQVTESLASIRPGGAGFATALRVRFLHARVRRRIMQLAATRPSYYCAEKHGVPVNDADSIGTIAAFSSNLIWGGLPRQGIYLRPQEILDYLALWRLVGLYMGVPTDHFATPEKAKAIMEINLLYSYNPTPTSKMLAWNMIRALELEPPFYASRALIEVNIRWLNGNELADAMDISRPTPYYWALRAGQTVYFAAMCYINRNIPLFDRWQIRTFRRELWSIVLDERKNGLGSLSVFDFEYLPGIGFQTHGEGDVEKPVRVFWTADRRALFGLLIPVAFMMAATWATFRILTFLSII
;
A
#
# COMPACT_ATOMS: atom_id res chain seq x y z
N MET A 1 26.69 -9.31 3.09
CA MET A 1 27.08 -8.63 1.82
C MET A 1 28.58 -8.77 1.65
N SER A 2 29.07 -9.14 0.47
CA SER A 2 30.51 -9.13 0.18
C SER A 2 31.04 -7.68 0.13
N ALA A 3 32.31 -7.48 0.48
CA ALA A 3 32.96 -6.18 0.58
C ALA A 3 32.89 -5.35 -0.72
N GLN A 4 32.78 -6.01 -1.87
CA GLN A 4 32.67 -5.39 -3.19
C GLN A 4 31.33 -4.66 -3.41
N LYS A 5 30.23 -5.17 -2.84
CA LYS A 5 28.90 -4.53 -2.92
C LYS A 5 28.75 -3.32 -2.01
N LYS A 6 29.71 -3.12 -1.10
CA LYS A 6 29.75 -1.99 -0.15
C LYS A 6 30.52 -0.79 -0.72
N GLN A 7 31.44 -1.02 -1.67
CA GLN A 7 32.24 0.03 -2.31
C GLN A 7 31.48 0.81 -3.40
N ASP A 8 30.53 0.22 -4.10
CA ASP A 8 29.73 0.90 -5.16
C ASP A 8 28.58 1.78 -4.62
N ILE A 9 28.30 1.76 -3.32
CA ILE A 9 27.16 2.51 -2.74
C ILE A 9 27.55 3.95 -2.32
N ASP A 10 28.84 4.25 -2.16
CA ASP A 10 29.33 5.53 -1.64
C ASP A 10 29.78 6.52 -2.75
N SER A 11 29.86 6.12 -4.02
CA SER A 11 30.07 7.05 -5.13
C SER A 11 28.75 7.70 -5.55
N THR A 12 28.74 9.03 -5.68
CA THR A 12 27.58 9.77 -6.23
C THR A 12 27.28 9.27 -7.66
N PRO A 13 26.07 8.74 -7.94
CA PRO A 13 25.75 8.26 -9.27
C PRO A 13 25.77 9.39 -10.30
N PHE A 14 26.22 9.09 -11.52
CA PHE A 14 26.26 10.07 -12.60
C PHE A 14 25.02 9.99 -13.50
N HIS A 15 24.64 11.12 -14.11
CA HIS A 15 23.46 11.19 -14.98
C HIS A 15 23.56 10.18 -16.13
N GLY A 16 22.51 9.39 -16.34
CA GLY A 16 22.45 8.35 -17.37
C GLY A 16 23.04 6.99 -16.97
N GLU A 17 23.65 6.87 -15.78
CA GLU A 17 24.09 5.61 -15.19
C GLU A 17 22.91 4.63 -15.07
N VAL A 18 23.15 3.35 -15.38
CA VAL A 18 22.12 2.32 -15.37
C VAL A 18 22.22 1.50 -14.09
N HIS A 19 21.16 1.51 -13.29
CA HIS A 19 21.05 0.68 -12.09
C HIS A 19 20.10 -0.48 -12.30
N VAL A 20 20.39 -1.59 -11.64
CA VAL A 20 19.51 -2.76 -11.54
C VAL A 20 19.36 -3.12 -10.07
N THR A 21 18.13 -3.07 -9.55
CA THR A 21 17.80 -3.43 -8.17
C THR A 21 16.52 -4.25 -8.15
N TRP A 22 16.54 -5.42 -7.50
CA TRP A 22 15.37 -6.31 -7.36
C TRP A 22 14.64 -6.63 -8.68
N GLY A 23 15.40 -6.81 -9.76
CA GLY A 23 14.86 -7.04 -11.12
C GLY A 23 14.25 -5.80 -11.79
N HIS A 24 14.36 -4.61 -11.20
CA HIS A 24 13.98 -3.34 -11.82
C HIS A 24 15.22 -2.63 -12.38
N LYS A 25 15.17 -2.24 -13.66
CA LYS A 25 16.26 -1.56 -14.36
C LYS A 25 15.85 -0.14 -14.70
N PHE A 26 16.66 0.85 -14.31
CA PHE A 26 16.40 2.26 -14.56
C PHE A 26 17.67 3.05 -14.86
N ARG A 27 17.51 4.28 -15.35
CA ARG A 27 18.60 5.23 -15.61
C ARG A 27 18.52 6.37 -14.62
N TRP A 28 19.64 6.72 -14.01
CA TRP A 28 19.73 7.83 -13.09
C TRP A 28 19.42 9.16 -13.80
N THR A 29 18.60 10.00 -13.16
CA THR A 29 18.18 11.32 -13.68
C THR A 29 18.42 12.41 -12.64
N ALA A 30 18.19 13.68 -12.99
CA ALA A 30 18.29 14.80 -12.05
C ALA A 30 17.21 14.77 -10.93
N ASP A 31 16.12 14.01 -11.12
CA ASP A 31 15.05 13.87 -10.12
C ASP A 31 15.36 12.77 -9.07
N HIS A 32 16.42 11.99 -9.27
CA HIS A 32 16.83 10.94 -8.34
C HIS A 32 17.59 11.55 -7.16
N LEU A 33 17.14 11.22 -5.94
CA LEU A 33 17.82 11.63 -4.72
C LEU A 33 19.11 10.85 -4.54
N SER A 34 20.19 11.55 -4.23
CA SER A 34 21.42 10.95 -3.73
C SER A 34 21.18 10.19 -2.41
N ARG A 35 22.13 9.31 -2.05
CA ARG A 35 22.12 8.60 -0.77
C ARG A 35 22.03 9.55 0.43
N GLU A 36 22.74 10.67 0.37
CA GLU A 36 22.77 11.67 1.44
C GLU A 36 21.42 12.38 1.58
N GLU A 37 20.81 12.79 0.46
CA GLU A 37 19.46 13.38 0.46
C GLU A 37 18.41 12.42 1.02
N TYR A 38 18.44 11.15 0.60
CA TYR A 38 17.56 10.13 1.14
C TYR A 38 17.79 9.92 2.65
N ASN A 39 19.04 9.88 3.10
CA ASN A 39 19.36 9.75 4.52
C ASN A 39 18.92 10.98 5.34
N ARG A 40 18.93 12.18 4.77
CA ARG A 40 18.34 13.37 5.42
C ARG A 40 16.84 13.21 5.63
N LEU A 41 16.12 12.67 4.64
CA LEU A 41 14.68 12.37 4.77
C LEU A 41 14.38 11.30 5.83
N ARG A 42 15.33 10.42 6.16
CA ARG A 42 15.19 9.46 7.27
C ARG A 42 15.23 10.14 8.65
N MET A 43 15.73 11.37 8.71
CA MET A 43 15.89 12.14 9.96
C MET A 43 14.90 13.30 10.10
N THR A 44 14.14 13.61 9.05
CA THR A 44 13.04 14.58 9.09
C THR A 44 11.70 13.87 9.19
N TYR A 45 10.70 14.57 9.72
CA TYR A 45 9.37 14.05 9.96
C TYR A 45 8.39 15.21 10.19
N ASP A 46 7.10 14.90 10.18
CA ASP A 46 6.01 15.83 10.45
C ASP A 46 5.98 16.29 11.93
N ARG A 47 6.72 17.38 12.20
CA ARG A 47 6.73 18.06 13.51
C ARG A 47 5.43 18.78 13.81
N LEU A 48 4.76 19.32 12.78
CA LEU A 48 3.53 20.08 12.96
C LEU A 48 2.43 19.21 13.57
N ALA A 49 2.30 17.96 13.12
CA ALA A 49 1.35 17.03 13.73
C ALA A 49 1.71 16.70 15.20
N GLU A 50 3.00 16.63 15.56
CA GLU A 50 3.42 16.41 16.95
C GLU A 50 3.12 17.62 17.86
N ASP A 51 3.44 18.83 17.39
CA ASP A 51 3.13 20.08 18.10
C ASP A 51 1.62 20.20 18.34
N CYS A 52 0.82 19.91 17.31
CA CYS A 52 -0.64 19.87 17.44
C CYS A 52 -1.10 18.81 18.44
N LEU A 53 -0.51 17.61 18.41
CA LEU A 53 -0.85 16.53 19.32
C LEU A 53 -0.60 16.89 20.77
N GLU A 54 0.52 17.55 21.06
CA GLU A 54 0.84 18.05 22.39
C GLU A 54 -0.21 19.05 22.87
N VAL A 55 -0.59 20.03 22.04
CA VAL A 55 -1.63 21.01 22.38
C VAL A 55 -2.98 20.32 22.62
N LEU A 56 -3.40 19.42 21.74
CA LEU A 56 -4.69 18.73 21.84
C LEU A 56 -4.77 17.87 23.11
N GLU A 57 -3.70 17.15 23.44
CA GLU A 57 -3.70 16.25 24.59
C GLU A 57 -3.50 16.97 25.93
N THR A 58 -2.84 18.12 25.94
CA THR A 58 -2.59 18.89 27.18
C THR A 58 -3.72 19.86 27.51
N LYS A 59 -4.32 20.51 26.50
CA LYS A 59 -5.33 21.56 26.71
C LYS A 59 -6.77 21.06 26.56
N PHE A 60 -7.01 20.10 25.65
CA PHE A 60 -8.36 19.76 25.20
C PHE A 60 -8.76 18.30 25.43
N ALA A 61 -7.85 17.46 25.94
CA ALA A 61 -8.18 16.10 26.32
C ALA A 61 -9.22 16.05 27.45
N PRO A 62 -10.27 15.21 27.34
CA PRO A 62 -11.22 15.02 28.42
C PRO A 62 -10.53 14.54 29.70
N ALA A 63 -10.89 15.11 30.86
CA ALA A 63 -10.28 14.77 32.15
C ALA A 63 -10.50 13.31 32.57
N ASP A 64 -11.51 12.64 32.00
CA ASP A 64 -11.87 11.23 32.23
C ASP A 64 -11.24 10.26 31.21
N ALA A 65 -10.46 10.77 30.25
CA ALA A 65 -9.75 9.93 29.28
C ALA A 65 -8.65 9.11 29.97
N LYS A 66 -9.01 7.92 30.46
CA LYS A 66 -8.08 6.99 31.15
C LYS A 66 -6.87 6.57 30.30
N THR A 67 -6.88 6.81 28.98
CA THR A 67 -5.75 6.50 28.10
C THR A 67 -5.70 7.49 26.93
N PRO A 68 -4.58 8.22 26.71
CA PRO A 68 -4.42 9.17 25.61
C PRO A 68 -4.66 8.56 24.21
N SER A 69 -4.54 7.24 24.11
CA SER A 69 -4.62 6.48 22.88
C SER A 69 -6.03 6.34 22.27
N ARG A 70 -7.08 6.74 23.01
CA ARG A 70 -8.49 6.72 22.58
C ARG A 70 -9.07 8.09 22.25
N ILE A 71 -8.23 9.12 22.24
CA ILE A 71 -8.67 10.48 21.92
C ILE A 71 -8.70 10.65 20.40
N ASP A 72 -9.87 10.96 19.85
CA ASP A 72 -10.01 11.35 18.44
C ASP A 72 -9.41 12.76 18.25
N ALA A 73 -8.13 12.80 17.91
CA ALA A 73 -7.40 14.06 17.71
C ALA A 73 -7.94 14.89 16.55
N TYR A 74 -8.52 14.26 15.52
CA TYR A 74 -9.17 14.99 14.44
C TYR A 74 -10.41 15.73 14.96
N ALA A 75 -11.26 15.07 15.75
CA ALA A 75 -12.46 15.71 16.29
C ALA A 75 -12.11 16.92 17.20
N LEU A 76 -11.02 16.82 17.98
CA LEU A 76 -10.54 17.94 18.76
C LEU A 76 -9.95 19.06 17.88
N LEU A 77 -9.17 18.72 16.86
CA LEU A 77 -8.65 19.71 15.89
C LEU A 77 -9.81 20.45 15.19
N GLU A 78 -10.79 19.72 14.66
CA GLU A 78 -11.94 20.30 13.98
C GLU A 78 -12.68 21.31 14.85
N LYS A 79 -12.80 21.04 16.16
CA LYS A 79 -13.45 21.93 17.11
C LYS A 79 -12.57 23.11 17.56
N HIS A 80 -11.27 22.89 17.77
CA HIS A 80 -10.38 23.82 18.49
C HIS A 80 -9.28 24.43 17.61
N HIS A 81 -9.30 24.23 16.29
CA HIS A 81 -8.25 24.70 15.39
C HIS A 81 -7.95 26.21 15.48
N ALA A 82 -8.94 27.04 15.82
CA ALA A 82 -8.77 28.49 15.95
C ALA A 82 -8.13 28.92 17.29
N GLU A 83 -8.00 28.03 18.26
CA GLU A 83 -7.63 28.36 19.65
C GLU A 83 -6.12 28.28 19.92
N ASP A 84 -5.32 27.79 18.97
CA ASP A 84 -3.87 27.67 19.08
C ASP A 84 -3.19 27.84 17.71
N ALA A 85 -2.00 28.45 17.69
CA ALA A 85 -1.28 28.75 16.45
C ALA A 85 -0.86 27.49 15.68
N ALA A 86 -0.46 26.41 16.37
CA ALA A 86 -0.08 25.16 15.70
C ALA A 86 -1.30 24.49 15.06
N LEU A 87 -2.43 24.44 15.79
CA LEU A 87 -3.68 23.86 15.29
C LEU A 87 -4.22 24.65 14.09
N SER A 88 -4.19 25.98 14.18
CA SER A 88 -4.62 26.87 13.10
C SER A 88 -3.76 26.70 11.85
N ARG A 89 -2.44 26.57 12.03
CA ARG A 89 -1.50 26.30 10.93
C ARG A 89 -1.80 24.95 10.26
N LEU A 90 -1.96 23.87 11.03
CA LEU A 90 -2.27 22.55 10.46
C LEU A 90 -3.62 22.58 9.74
N TRP A 91 -4.64 23.19 10.34
CA TRP A 91 -5.96 23.31 9.72
C TRP A 91 -5.89 24.09 8.40
N SER A 92 -5.17 25.21 8.37
CA SER A 92 -4.98 26.01 7.16
C SER A 92 -4.24 25.19 6.08
N GLU A 93 -3.17 24.47 6.42
CA GLU A 93 -2.41 23.62 5.50
C GLU A 93 -3.28 22.60 4.74
N VAL A 94 -4.33 22.08 5.40
CA VAL A 94 -5.18 21.03 4.85
C VAL A 94 -6.55 21.51 4.36
N THR A 95 -6.90 22.78 4.58
CA THR A 95 -8.16 23.39 4.11
C THR A 95 -7.95 24.48 3.06
N GLU A 96 -6.85 25.24 3.15
CA GLU A 96 -6.40 26.22 2.16
C GLU A 96 -5.48 25.54 1.15
N LEU A 97 -6.09 24.72 0.29
CA LEU A 97 -5.36 23.80 -0.57
C LEU A 97 -4.46 24.52 -1.60
N PRO A 98 -3.28 23.94 -1.93
CA PRO A 98 -2.40 24.50 -2.94
C PRO A 98 -3.05 24.62 -4.33
N PRO A 99 -2.58 25.55 -5.20
CA PRO A 99 -3.16 25.76 -6.53
C PRO A 99 -3.11 24.57 -7.48
N TRP A 100 -2.27 23.56 -7.20
CA TRP A 100 -2.19 22.35 -8.02
C TRP A 100 -3.35 21.37 -7.78
N VAL A 101 -4.18 21.59 -6.75
CA VAL A 101 -5.34 20.72 -6.48
C VAL A 101 -6.50 21.05 -7.42
N ASP A 102 -6.71 20.18 -8.41
CA ASP A 102 -7.86 20.22 -9.32
C ASP A 102 -8.86 19.10 -8.96
N TRP A 103 -10.06 19.46 -8.51
CA TRP A 103 -11.07 18.49 -8.11
C TRP A 103 -11.56 17.57 -9.23
N GLU A 104 -11.57 18.03 -10.48
CA GLU A 104 -11.92 17.16 -11.60
C GLU A 104 -10.81 16.13 -11.85
N GLN A 105 -9.55 16.55 -11.71
CA GLN A 105 -8.40 15.66 -11.76
C GLN A 105 -8.44 14.61 -10.64
N ILE A 106 -8.73 15.03 -9.41
CA ILE A 106 -8.87 14.11 -8.26
C ILE A 106 -10.00 13.10 -8.51
N ALA A 107 -11.16 13.54 -9.03
CA ALA A 107 -12.28 12.63 -9.33
C ALA A 107 -11.89 11.57 -10.37
N ARG A 108 -11.17 11.95 -11.43
CA ARG A 108 -10.65 10.99 -12.42
C ARG A 108 -9.62 10.04 -11.80
N GLY A 109 -8.79 10.53 -10.87
CA GLY A 109 -7.85 9.70 -10.10
C GLY A 109 -8.56 8.66 -9.24
N GLN A 110 -9.67 9.03 -8.60
CA GLN A 110 -10.52 8.10 -7.84
C GLN A 110 -11.08 7.00 -8.75
N ASP A 111 -11.51 7.35 -9.97
CA ASP A 111 -12.00 6.37 -10.94
C ASP A 111 -10.93 5.38 -11.39
N VAL A 112 -9.65 5.80 -11.52
CA VAL A 112 -8.53 4.90 -11.87
C VAL A 112 -8.40 3.74 -10.86
N TYR A 113 -8.57 4.02 -9.56
CA TYR A 113 -8.51 2.98 -8.52
C TYR A 113 -9.48 1.82 -8.80
N TYR A 114 -10.73 2.15 -9.15
CA TYR A 114 -11.79 1.17 -9.37
C TYR A 114 -11.82 0.61 -10.80
N ARG A 115 -11.36 1.37 -11.80
CA ARG A 115 -11.27 0.95 -13.20
C ARG A 115 -10.41 -0.31 -13.34
N TYR A 116 -9.26 -0.32 -12.67
CA TYR A 116 -8.34 -1.48 -12.68
C TYR A 116 -8.64 -2.48 -11.55
N GLY A 117 -9.48 -2.09 -10.59
CA GLY A 117 -10.22 -2.95 -9.68
C GLY A 117 -9.39 -4.05 -9.02
N ALA A 118 -9.68 -5.32 -9.34
CA ALA A 118 -9.01 -6.47 -8.75
C ALA A 118 -7.48 -6.47 -8.98
N ALA A 119 -7.01 -5.96 -10.12
CA ALA A 119 -5.59 -5.83 -10.39
C ALA A 119 -4.92 -4.78 -9.47
N THR A 120 -5.62 -3.67 -9.20
CA THR A 120 -5.20 -2.67 -8.21
C THR A 120 -5.07 -3.30 -6.82
N LEU A 121 -6.09 -4.03 -6.37
CA LEU A 121 -6.06 -4.67 -5.05
C LEU A 121 -4.96 -5.73 -4.94
N ASN A 122 -4.74 -6.53 -5.99
CA ASN A 122 -3.64 -7.48 -6.02
C ASN A 122 -2.28 -6.79 -5.92
N GLY A 123 -2.08 -5.68 -6.66
CA GLY A 123 -0.88 -4.87 -6.56
C GLY A 123 -0.67 -4.36 -5.13
N LEU A 124 -1.68 -3.70 -4.56
CA LEU A 124 -1.59 -3.15 -3.20
C LEU A 124 -1.35 -4.23 -2.14
N ALA A 125 -2.05 -5.36 -2.21
CA ALA A 125 -1.96 -6.42 -1.19
C ALA A 125 -0.64 -7.20 -1.26
N TYR A 126 -0.21 -7.62 -2.46
CA TYR A 126 0.91 -8.55 -2.60
C TYR A 126 2.23 -7.88 -2.98
N GLN A 127 2.19 -6.77 -3.73
CA GLN A 127 3.40 -5.99 -4.05
C GLN A 127 3.69 -4.98 -2.94
N SER A 128 2.77 -4.04 -2.72
CA SER A 128 3.02 -2.87 -1.88
C SER A 128 3.02 -3.19 -0.39
N LEU A 129 2.10 -4.03 0.06
CA LEU A 129 1.98 -4.39 1.47
C LEU A 129 2.92 -5.54 1.86
N ILE A 130 2.69 -6.75 1.35
CA ILE A 130 3.48 -7.92 1.78
C ILE A 130 4.91 -7.83 1.22
N GLY A 131 5.06 -7.56 -0.08
CA GLY A 131 6.37 -7.32 -0.69
C GLY A 131 7.08 -6.08 -0.11
N GLY A 132 6.32 -5.05 0.25
CA GLY A 132 6.83 -3.86 0.91
C GLY A 132 7.37 -4.08 2.32
N THR A 133 7.08 -5.20 3.00
CA THR A 133 7.79 -5.51 4.26
C THR A 133 9.30 -5.75 4.04
N GLY A 134 9.71 -6.01 2.80
CA GLY A 134 11.12 -6.05 2.38
C GLY A 134 11.74 -4.66 2.17
N SER A 135 10.94 -3.58 2.15
CA SER A 135 11.43 -2.20 2.31
C SER A 135 12.03 -2.00 3.70
N SER A 136 12.72 -0.88 3.91
CA SER A 136 13.67 -0.59 5.00
C SER A 136 13.46 -1.38 6.30
N SER A 137 14.59 -1.76 6.92
CA SER A 137 14.59 -2.18 8.33
C SER A 137 13.76 -1.23 9.20
N ASP A 138 13.73 0.04 8.85
CA ASP A 138 13.13 1.15 9.59
C ASP A 138 11.62 0.96 9.77
N VAL A 139 10.88 0.79 8.66
CA VAL A 139 9.43 0.51 8.70
C VAL A 139 9.16 -0.78 9.45
N SER A 140 9.91 -1.85 9.16
CA SER A 140 9.74 -3.15 9.81
C SER A 140 9.98 -3.09 11.32
N GLU A 141 10.97 -2.32 11.77
CA GLU A 141 11.28 -2.10 13.19
C GLU A 141 10.18 -1.30 13.90
N VAL A 142 9.56 -0.31 13.22
CA VAL A 142 8.40 0.39 13.76
C VAL A 142 7.20 -0.55 13.88
N LEU A 143 6.85 -1.27 12.81
CA LEU A 143 5.69 -2.15 12.79
C LEU A 143 5.76 -3.25 13.85
N THR A 144 6.93 -3.89 14.02
CA THR A 144 7.11 -4.94 15.04
C THR A 144 6.97 -4.45 16.49
N ARG A 145 7.30 -3.19 16.76
CA ARG A 145 7.17 -2.57 18.09
C ARG A 145 5.75 -2.14 18.43
N THR A 146 4.89 -1.97 17.43
CA THR A 146 3.46 -1.71 17.68
C THR A 146 2.70 -2.97 18.09
N GLY A 147 3.19 -4.18 17.73
CA GLY A 147 2.50 -5.44 18.00
C GLY A 147 1.27 -5.70 17.11
N GLY A 148 0.92 -4.78 16.21
CA GLY A 148 -0.26 -4.86 15.34
C GLY A 148 -0.15 -5.84 14.15
N PHE A 149 0.98 -6.54 14.00
CA PHE A 149 1.22 -7.45 12.87
C PHE A 149 1.53 -8.89 13.31
N SER A 150 0.96 -9.34 14.44
CA SER A 150 0.88 -10.77 14.73
C SER A 150 -0.14 -11.45 13.81
N VAL A 151 -0.10 -12.78 13.71
CA VAL A 151 -1.05 -13.53 12.86
C VAL A 151 -2.51 -13.23 13.24
N LYS A 152 -2.78 -13.00 14.53
CA LYS A 152 -4.13 -12.72 15.06
C LYS A 152 -4.64 -11.32 14.72
N THR A 153 -3.76 -10.31 14.67
CA THR A 153 -4.16 -8.90 14.54
C THR A 153 -3.92 -8.33 13.15
N ALA A 154 -2.97 -8.90 12.38
CA ALA A 154 -2.59 -8.40 11.07
C ALA A 154 -3.80 -8.25 10.14
N ARG A 155 -4.68 -9.26 10.06
CA ARG A 155 -5.88 -9.20 9.20
C ARG A 155 -6.74 -7.95 9.45
N ARG A 156 -7.01 -7.61 10.72
CA ARG A 156 -7.79 -6.42 11.08
C ARG A 156 -7.09 -5.14 10.62
N ARG A 157 -5.79 -5.03 10.86
CA ARG A 157 -4.96 -3.89 10.42
C ARG A 157 -4.93 -3.75 8.90
N LEU A 158 -4.95 -4.85 8.16
CA LEU A 158 -5.06 -4.83 6.70
C LEU A 158 -6.43 -4.31 6.23
N LEU A 159 -7.51 -4.69 6.92
CA LEU A 159 -8.84 -4.16 6.66
C LEU A 159 -8.95 -2.67 6.99
N GLU A 160 -8.30 -2.19 8.05
CA GLU A 160 -8.23 -0.76 8.40
C GLU A 160 -7.52 0.05 7.29
N THR A 161 -6.39 -0.44 6.77
CA THR A 161 -5.71 0.18 5.61
C THR A 161 -6.58 0.15 4.35
N GLN A 162 -7.34 -0.93 4.15
CA GLN A 162 -8.29 -1.01 3.04
C GLN A 162 -9.43 0.00 3.23
N GLN A 163 -9.97 0.16 4.44
CA GLN A 163 -10.98 1.16 4.77
C GLN A 163 -10.48 2.58 4.46
N PHE A 164 -9.25 2.91 4.92
CA PHE A 164 -8.61 4.19 4.61
C PHE A 164 -8.61 4.46 3.10
N SER A 165 -8.14 3.48 2.32
CA SER A 165 -8.07 3.58 0.86
C SER A 165 -9.46 3.80 0.25
N LEU A 166 -10.49 3.11 0.76
CA LEU A 166 -11.86 3.29 0.28
C LEU A 166 -12.40 4.67 0.62
N GLN A 167 -12.16 5.21 1.81
CA GLN A 167 -12.65 6.52 2.20
C GLN A 167 -12.04 7.63 1.34
N VAL A 168 -10.73 7.61 1.09
CA VAL A 168 -10.09 8.63 0.24
C VAL A 168 -10.44 8.48 -1.26
N THR A 169 -10.83 7.28 -1.70
CA THR A 169 -11.19 7.03 -3.12
C THR A 169 -12.69 7.07 -3.41
N GLU A 170 -13.54 7.09 -2.39
CA GLU A 170 -14.99 6.91 -2.55
C GLU A 170 -15.66 7.96 -3.45
N SER A 171 -15.42 9.24 -3.15
CA SER A 171 -16.03 10.37 -3.83
C SER A 171 -15.32 11.68 -3.50
N LEU A 172 -15.62 12.74 -4.26
CA LEU A 172 -15.16 14.09 -3.93
C LEU A 172 -15.68 14.59 -2.59
N ALA A 173 -16.92 14.26 -2.23
CA ALA A 173 -17.48 14.63 -0.93
C ALA A 173 -16.70 14.00 0.23
N SER A 174 -16.12 12.81 0.03
CA SER A 174 -15.35 12.11 1.05
C SER A 174 -13.94 12.69 1.24
N ILE A 175 -13.25 13.05 0.14
CA ILE A 175 -11.85 13.54 0.20
C ILE A 175 -11.73 15.07 0.36
N ARG A 176 -12.79 15.83 0.13
CA ARG A 176 -12.80 17.29 0.40
C ARG A 176 -12.71 17.57 1.90
N PRO A 177 -12.18 18.75 2.31
CA PRO A 177 -12.21 19.18 3.70
C PRO A 177 -13.59 19.00 4.35
N GLY A 178 -13.61 18.41 5.55
CA GLY A 178 -14.82 18.02 6.29
C GLY A 178 -15.43 16.66 5.86
N GLY A 179 -14.92 16.02 4.80
CA GLY A 179 -15.34 14.70 4.36
C GLY A 179 -14.75 13.55 5.17
N ALA A 180 -15.32 12.35 5.01
CA ALA A 180 -14.88 11.17 5.76
C ALA A 180 -13.45 10.71 5.44
N GLY A 181 -13.06 10.71 4.15
CA GLY A 181 -11.69 10.44 3.71
C GLY A 181 -10.69 11.49 4.20
N PHE A 182 -11.08 12.77 4.20
CA PHE A 182 -10.29 13.86 4.78
C PHE A 182 -10.05 13.65 6.29
N ALA A 183 -11.11 13.42 7.06
CA ALA A 183 -11.03 13.17 8.49
C ALA A 183 -10.17 11.94 8.80
N THR A 184 -10.35 10.85 8.06
CA THR A 184 -9.54 9.63 8.21
C THR A 184 -8.05 9.89 7.92
N ALA A 185 -7.71 10.67 6.88
CA ALA A 185 -6.32 11.01 6.60
C ALA A 185 -5.64 11.75 7.76
N LEU A 186 -6.35 12.69 8.39
CA LEU A 186 -5.85 13.41 9.56
C LEU A 186 -5.77 12.53 10.81
N ARG A 187 -6.73 11.61 11.02
CA ARG A 187 -6.63 10.61 12.10
C ARG A 187 -5.38 9.74 11.96
N VAL A 188 -5.06 9.30 10.74
CA VAL A 188 -3.84 8.53 10.47
C VAL A 188 -2.58 9.40 10.65
N ARG A 189 -2.60 10.68 10.24
CA ARG A 189 -1.50 11.64 10.50
C ARG A 189 -1.20 11.74 12.00
N PHE A 190 -2.23 11.91 12.83
CA PHE A 190 -2.07 11.94 14.28
C PHE A 190 -1.67 10.57 14.87
N LEU A 191 -2.18 9.46 14.34
CA LEU A 191 -1.75 8.12 14.74
C LEU A 191 -0.23 7.95 14.53
N HIS A 192 0.28 8.37 13.37
CA HIS A 192 1.72 8.32 13.05
C HIS A 192 2.56 9.16 14.02
N ALA A 193 2.12 10.38 14.33
CA ALA A 193 2.77 11.22 15.33
C ALA A 193 2.77 10.60 16.74
N ARG A 194 1.65 9.98 17.17
CA ARG A 194 1.58 9.24 18.45
C ARG A 194 2.54 8.06 18.49
N VAL A 195 2.62 7.27 17.42
CA VAL A 195 3.56 6.14 17.30
C VAL A 195 5.00 6.63 17.44
N ARG A 196 5.37 7.67 16.69
CA ARG A 196 6.72 8.25 16.71
C ARG A 196 7.09 8.74 18.10
N ARG A 197 6.27 9.61 18.68
CA ARG A 197 6.49 10.15 20.02
C ARG A 197 6.64 9.05 21.06
N ARG A 198 5.80 8.01 20.99
CA ARG A 198 5.86 6.88 21.95
C ARG A 198 7.14 6.07 21.81
N ILE A 199 7.56 5.71 20.59
CA ILE A 199 8.80 4.96 20.37
C ILE A 199 10.01 5.76 20.84
N MET A 200 10.06 7.06 20.52
CA MET A 200 11.17 7.93 20.92
C MET A 200 11.24 8.14 22.43
N GLN A 201 10.10 8.27 23.12
CA GLN A 201 10.05 8.30 24.59
C GLN A 201 10.59 7.01 25.21
N LEU A 202 10.20 5.85 24.68
CA LEU A 202 10.71 4.55 25.14
C LEU A 202 12.23 4.43 24.90
N ALA A 203 12.71 4.87 23.74
CA ALA A 203 14.13 4.88 23.42
C ALA A 203 14.93 5.79 24.36
N ALA A 204 14.40 6.96 24.73
CA ALA A 204 15.04 7.85 25.71
C ALA A 204 15.19 7.20 27.09
N THR A 205 14.18 6.41 27.53
CA THR A 205 14.25 5.68 28.81
C THR A 205 15.08 4.39 28.73
N ARG A 206 15.16 3.76 27.56
CA ARG A 206 15.89 2.53 27.30
C ARG A 206 16.54 2.61 25.91
N PRO A 207 17.79 3.10 25.80
CA PRO A 207 18.46 3.30 24.51
C PRO A 207 18.57 2.06 23.62
N SER A 208 18.52 0.85 24.21
CA SER A 208 18.50 -0.41 23.45
C SER A 208 17.16 -0.73 22.79
N TYR A 209 16.10 0.03 23.05
CA TYR A 209 14.76 -0.20 22.51
C TYR A 209 14.66 0.14 21.01
N TYR A 210 15.22 1.28 20.61
CA TYR A 210 15.21 1.76 19.22
C TYR A 210 16.38 2.72 19.00
N CYS A 211 17.08 2.60 17.87
CA CYS A 211 18.22 3.44 17.50
C CYS A 211 17.88 4.22 16.24
N ALA A 212 17.61 5.52 16.39
CA ALA A 212 17.21 6.37 15.29
C ALA A 212 18.34 6.64 14.30
N GLU A 213 19.59 6.58 14.74
CA GLU A 213 20.76 6.72 13.88
C GLU A 213 20.87 5.56 12.88
N LYS A 214 20.50 4.35 13.33
CA LYS A 214 20.51 3.16 12.50
C LYS A 214 19.25 3.05 11.65
N HIS A 215 18.10 3.34 12.25
CA HIS A 215 16.79 3.04 11.69
C HIS A 215 15.99 4.28 11.23
N GLY A 216 16.61 5.45 11.18
CA GLY A 216 15.87 6.70 10.98
C GLY A 216 14.97 7.03 12.17
N VAL A 217 14.36 8.22 12.15
CA VAL A 217 13.30 8.55 13.11
C VAL A 217 12.05 7.73 12.74
N PRO A 218 11.29 7.15 13.69
CA PRO A 218 10.09 6.39 13.36
C PRO A 218 9.11 7.20 12.53
N VAL A 219 8.56 6.61 11.46
CA VAL A 219 7.62 7.32 10.56
C VAL A 219 8.22 8.64 10.04
N ASN A 220 9.47 8.59 9.59
CA ASN A 220 10.16 9.72 8.97
C ASN A 220 9.59 10.04 7.57
N ASP A 221 10.07 11.12 6.97
CA ASP A 221 9.63 11.55 5.65
C ASP A 221 9.96 10.53 4.56
N ALA A 222 11.14 9.88 4.60
CA ALA A 222 11.50 8.86 3.61
C ALA A 222 10.51 7.68 3.60
N ASP A 223 10.18 7.15 4.78
CA ASP A 223 9.22 6.05 4.94
C ASP A 223 7.79 6.48 4.55
N SER A 224 7.41 7.72 4.87
CA SER A 224 6.10 8.28 4.55
C SER A 224 5.94 8.51 3.04
N ILE A 225 6.96 9.05 2.39
CA ILE A 225 7.05 9.17 0.93
C ILE A 225 7.01 7.78 0.29
N GLY A 226 7.79 6.83 0.82
CA GLY A 226 7.79 5.44 0.36
C GLY A 226 6.40 4.80 0.42
N THR A 227 5.64 5.09 1.48
CA THR A 227 4.26 4.62 1.63
C THR A 227 3.33 5.24 0.59
N ILE A 228 3.39 6.56 0.36
CA ILE A 228 2.60 7.20 -0.71
C ILE A 228 2.98 6.64 -2.08
N ALA A 229 4.27 6.42 -2.35
CA ALA A 229 4.76 5.78 -3.57
C ALA A 229 4.24 4.33 -3.71
N ALA A 230 4.13 3.59 -2.61
CA ALA A 230 3.59 2.23 -2.60
C ALA A 230 2.12 2.17 -3.05
N PHE A 231 1.32 3.20 -2.72
CA PHE A 231 -0.06 3.34 -3.19
C PHE A 231 -0.20 3.92 -4.60
N SER A 232 0.82 4.66 -5.06
CA SER A 232 0.80 5.39 -6.33
C SER A 232 1.81 4.85 -7.34
N SER A 233 3.04 5.37 -7.35
CA SER A 233 4.10 5.06 -8.32
C SER A 233 4.36 3.56 -8.48
N ASN A 234 4.46 2.82 -7.37
CA ASN A 234 4.72 1.37 -7.41
C ASN A 234 3.60 0.62 -8.13
N LEU A 235 2.36 1.09 -8.02
CA LEU A 235 1.23 0.50 -8.73
C LEU A 235 1.29 0.82 -10.22
N ILE A 236 1.60 2.08 -10.57
CA ILE A 236 1.67 2.58 -11.95
C ILE A 236 2.76 1.86 -12.76
N TRP A 237 3.98 1.77 -12.21
CA TRP A 237 5.17 1.28 -12.93
C TRP A 237 5.66 -0.11 -12.50
N GLY A 238 5.08 -0.69 -11.45
CA GLY A 238 5.39 -2.04 -10.98
C GLY A 238 4.20 -2.99 -11.03
N GLY A 239 3.19 -2.74 -10.20
CA GLY A 239 2.11 -3.68 -9.91
C GLY A 239 1.19 -3.96 -11.10
N LEU A 240 0.74 -2.92 -11.80
CA LEU A 240 -0.12 -3.08 -12.96
C LEU A 240 0.66 -3.59 -14.19
N PRO A 241 1.87 -3.10 -14.52
CA PRO A 241 2.67 -3.63 -15.62
C PRO A 241 2.99 -5.12 -15.48
N ARG A 242 3.31 -5.59 -14.26
CA ARG A 242 3.50 -7.02 -14.00
C ARG A 242 2.20 -7.84 -14.14
N GLN A 243 1.06 -7.18 -14.27
CA GLN A 243 -0.23 -7.78 -14.59
C GLN A 243 -0.65 -7.54 -16.05
N GLY A 244 0.26 -7.04 -16.91
CA GLY A 244 -0.04 -6.74 -18.31
C GLY A 244 -0.89 -5.49 -18.52
N ILE A 245 -1.05 -4.65 -17.49
CA ILE A 245 -1.92 -3.47 -17.50
C ILE A 245 -1.05 -2.20 -17.50
N TYR A 246 -1.29 -1.33 -18.47
CA TYR A 246 -0.58 -0.05 -18.60
C TYR A 246 -1.59 1.10 -18.64
N LEU A 247 -1.39 2.06 -17.73
CA LEU A 247 -2.20 3.27 -17.64
C LEU A 247 -1.95 4.19 -18.83
N ARG A 248 -2.99 4.94 -19.21
CA ARG A 248 -2.86 6.04 -20.17
C ARG A 248 -2.15 7.23 -19.51
N PRO A 249 -1.45 8.09 -20.27
CA PRO A 249 -0.75 9.26 -19.70
C PRO A 249 -1.62 10.13 -18.79
N GLN A 250 -2.86 10.40 -19.18
CA GLN A 250 -3.80 11.17 -18.35
C GLN A 250 -4.16 10.45 -17.04
N GLU A 251 -4.34 9.13 -17.07
CA GLU A 251 -4.63 8.35 -15.86
C GLU A 251 -3.47 8.38 -14.88
N ILE A 252 -2.22 8.42 -15.37
CA ILE A 252 -1.03 8.57 -14.53
C ILE A 252 -1.07 9.93 -13.82
N LEU A 253 -1.32 11.02 -14.55
CA LEU A 253 -1.43 12.36 -13.97
C LEU A 253 -2.54 12.45 -12.93
N ASP A 254 -3.73 11.94 -13.28
CA ASP A 254 -4.91 11.97 -12.40
C ASP A 254 -4.69 11.13 -11.12
N TYR A 255 -4.09 9.95 -11.24
CA TYR A 255 -3.84 9.07 -10.10
C TYR A 255 -2.73 9.58 -9.18
N LEU A 256 -1.67 10.18 -9.75
CA LEU A 256 -0.63 10.84 -8.95
C LEU A 256 -1.19 12.05 -8.20
N ALA A 257 -2.04 12.88 -8.83
CA ALA A 257 -2.66 14.02 -8.17
C ALA A 257 -3.51 13.60 -6.96
N LEU A 258 -4.29 12.50 -7.09
CA LEU A 258 -5.04 11.92 -5.98
C LEU A 258 -4.13 11.58 -4.80
N TRP A 259 -3.08 10.79 -5.02
CA TRP A 259 -2.19 10.37 -3.93
C TRP A 259 -1.27 11.48 -3.43
N ARG A 260 -0.99 12.49 -4.24
CA ARG A 260 -0.33 13.73 -3.82
C ARG A 260 -1.20 14.51 -2.83
N LEU A 261 -2.51 14.60 -3.06
CA LEU A 261 -3.47 15.19 -2.12
C LEU A 261 -3.57 14.39 -0.82
N VAL A 262 -3.62 13.06 -0.92
CA VAL A 262 -3.59 12.20 0.27
C VAL A 262 -2.28 12.40 1.06
N GLY A 263 -1.14 12.51 0.37
CA GLY A 263 0.15 12.84 0.97
C GLY A 263 0.12 14.18 1.70
N LEU A 264 -0.47 15.22 1.11
CA LEU A 264 -0.66 16.52 1.76
C LEU A 264 -1.43 16.39 3.08
N TYR A 265 -2.59 15.72 3.07
CA TYR A 265 -3.38 15.51 4.29
C TYR A 265 -2.65 14.69 5.35
N MET A 266 -1.77 13.78 4.94
CA MET A 266 -0.97 12.96 5.83
C MET A 266 0.32 13.63 6.31
N GLY A 267 0.60 14.87 5.90
CA GLY A 267 1.81 15.60 6.29
C GLY A 267 3.09 15.14 5.58
N VAL A 268 2.96 14.53 4.39
CA VAL A 268 4.09 13.98 3.61
C VAL A 268 4.60 15.03 2.60
N PRO A 269 5.92 15.19 2.43
CA PRO A 269 6.47 16.05 1.37
C PRO A 269 5.95 15.64 -0.03
N THR A 270 5.22 16.55 -0.68
CA THR A 270 4.43 16.22 -1.88
C THR A 270 5.14 16.46 -3.21
N ASP A 271 6.28 17.16 -3.22
CA ASP A 271 6.97 17.56 -4.45
C ASP A 271 7.53 16.39 -5.25
N HIS A 272 7.81 15.27 -4.59
CA HIS A 272 8.21 14.03 -5.25
C HIS A 272 7.10 13.44 -6.13
N PHE A 273 5.85 13.86 -5.96
CA PHE A 273 4.69 13.40 -6.75
C PHE A 273 4.16 14.49 -7.69
N ALA A 274 4.89 15.60 -7.85
CA ALA A 274 4.45 16.73 -8.67
C ALA A 274 4.42 16.41 -10.18
N THR A 275 5.28 15.50 -10.64
CA THR A 275 5.31 15.04 -12.03
C THR A 275 5.51 13.51 -12.07
N PRO A 276 5.14 12.85 -13.18
CA PRO A 276 5.42 11.43 -13.37
C PRO A 276 6.90 11.07 -13.23
N GLU A 277 7.80 11.93 -13.71
CA GLU A 277 9.26 11.72 -13.67
C GLU A 277 9.77 11.69 -12.23
N LYS A 278 9.39 12.68 -11.42
CA LYS A 278 9.71 12.73 -9.99
C LYS A 278 9.11 11.56 -9.23
N ALA A 279 7.85 11.22 -9.52
CA ALA A 279 7.14 10.14 -8.86
C ALA A 279 7.77 8.77 -9.16
N LYS A 280 8.29 8.61 -10.37
CA LYS A 280 9.01 7.40 -10.79
C LYS A 280 10.42 7.36 -10.19
N ALA A 281 11.14 8.47 -10.19
CA ALA A 281 12.46 8.58 -9.59
C ALA A 281 12.43 8.23 -8.10
N ILE A 282 11.46 8.75 -7.34
CA ILE A 282 11.36 8.44 -5.91
C ILE A 282 10.97 6.98 -5.65
N MET A 283 10.18 6.35 -6.52
CA MET A 283 9.95 4.90 -6.48
C MET A 283 11.25 4.12 -6.68
N GLU A 284 12.02 4.48 -7.71
CA GLU A 284 13.31 3.84 -8.05
C GLU A 284 14.33 4.01 -6.91
N ILE A 285 14.38 5.19 -6.28
CA ILE A 285 15.16 5.46 -5.08
C ILE A 285 14.72 4.59 -3.89
N ASN A 286 13.42 4.47 -3.63
CA ASN A 286 12.94 3.59 -2.55
C ASN A 286 13.36 2.14 -2.80
N LEU A 287 13.23 1.64 -4.03
CA LEU A 287 13.69 0.28 -4.39
C LEU A 287 15.21 0.10 -4.21
N LEU A 288 16.00 1.13 -4.50
CA LEU A 288 17.46 1.07 -4.39
C LEU A 288 17.96 1.19 -2.95
N TYR A 289 17.32 2.07 -2.16
CA TYR A 289 17.84 2.53 -0.87
C TYR A 289 17.10 1.99 0.34
N SER A 290 15.79 1.75 0.21
CA SER A 290 14.95 1.25 1.29
C SER A 290 15.01 -0.26 1.37
N TYR A 291 14.90 -0.98 0.25
CA TYR A 291 14.75 -2.44 0.26
C TYR A 291 16.02 -3.17 0.73
N ASN A 292 15.91 -3.80 1.91
CA ASN A 292 16.96 -4.58 2.54
C ASN A 292 16.33 -5.66 3.46
N PRO A 293 15.90 -6.81 2.91
CA PRO A 293 15.29 -7.89 3.68
C PRO A 293 16.07 -8.27 4.95
N THR A 294 15.40 -8.17 6.10
CA THR A 294 15.93 -8.54 7.42
C THR A 294 15.16 -9.73 8.02
N PRO A 295 15.66 -10.40 9.08
CA PRO A 295 14.85 -11.37 9.83
C PRO A 295 13.50 -10.80 10.30
N THR A 296 13.47 -9.54 10.73
CA THR A 296 12.25 -8.80 11.09
C THR A 296 11.27 -8.71 9.92
N SER A 297 11.77 -8.29 8.74
CA SER A 297 10.99 -8.20 7.50
C SER A 297 10.37 -9.54 7.11
N LYS A 298 11.18 -10.62 7.14
CA LYS A 298 10.75 -11.99 6.81
C LYS A 298 9.63 -12.47 7.73
N MET A 299 9.78 -12.24 9.04
CA MET A 299 8.77 -12.59 10.03
C MET A 299 7.45 -11.82 9.80
N LEU A 300 7.51 -10.53 9.49
CA LEU A 300 6.32 -9.73 9.18
C LEU A 300 5.59 -10.26 7.92
N ALA A 301 6.33 -10.52 6.84
CA ALA A 301 5.77 -11.11 5.63
C ALA A 301 5.09 -12.45 5.92
N TRP A 302 5.75 -13.32 6.68
CA TRP A 302 5.24 -14.61 7.08
C TRP A 302 3.93 -14.47 7.89
N ASN A 303 3.89 -13.57 8.88
CA ASN A 303 2.70 -13.32 9.68
C ASN A 303 1.53 -12.80 8.83
N MET A 304 1.79 -11.91 7.87
CA MET A 304 0.75 -11.40 6.96
C MET A 304 0.20 -12.51 6.06
N ILE A 305 1.07 -13.36 5.50
CA ILE A 305 0.65 -14.50 4.67
C ILE A 305 -0.27 -15.42 5.47
N ARG A 306 0.09 -15.76 6.72
CA ARG A 306 -0.70 -16.62 7.59
C ARG A 306 -2.01 -15.98 8.07
N ALA A 307 -2.01 -14.67 8.27
CA ALA A 307 -3.19 -13.90 8.62
C ALA A 307 -4.20 -13.78 7.45
N LEU A 308 -3.78 -14.04 6.21
CA LEU A 308 -4.63 -13.98 5.02
C LEU A 308 -4.94 -15.37 4.43
N GLU A 309 -4.12 -16.37 4.74
CA GLU A 309 -4.29 -17.73 4.26
C GLU A 309 -5.63 -18.30 4.73
N LEU A 310 -6.42 -18.74 3.74
CA LEU A 310 -7.71 -19.41 3.93
C LEU A 310 -8.73 -18.57 4.72
N GLU A 311 -8.54 -17.25 4.70
CA GLU A 311 -9.35 -16.29 5.40
C GLU A 311 -10.35 -15.60 4.44
N PRO A 312 -11.59 -15.29 4.89
CA PRO A 312 -12.54 -14.51 4.10
C PRO A 312 -12.00 -13.12 3.69
N PRO A 313 -12.52 -12.52 2.61
CA PRO A 313 -13.59 -13.03 1.75
C PRO A 313 -13.09 -13.96 0.63
N PHE A 314 -11.78 -14.10 0.46
CA PHE A 314 -11.18 -14.73 -0.70
C PHE A 314 -10.79 -16.19 -0.47
N TYR A 315 -10.45 -16.58 0.75
CA TYR A 315 -10.04 -17.94 1.09
C TYR A 315 -8.91 -18.45 0.18
N ALA A 316 -7.86 -17.63 0.00
CA ALA A 316 -6.72 -17.96 -0.84
C ALA A 316 -5.78 -18.93 -0.12
N SER A 317 -5.34 -19.98 -0.80
CA SER A 317 -4.28 -20.84 -0.27
C SER A 317 -2.96 -20.07 -0.11
N ARG A 318 -2.10 -20.53 0.79
CA ARG A 318 -0.74 -19.98 0.94
C ARG A 318 0.03 -19.99 -0.38
N ALA A 319 -0.03 -21.08 -1.13
CA ALA A 319 0.68 -21.20 -2.40
C ALA A 319 0.18 -20.18 -3.45
N LEU A 320 -1.13 -19.86 -3.45
CA LEU A 320 -1.67 -18.80 -4.30
C LEU A 320 -1.19 -17.41 -3.85
N ILE A 321 -1.12 -17.14 -2.54
CA ILE A 321 -0.58 -15.89 -2.01
C ILE A 321 0.90 -15.74 -2.38
N GLU A 322 1.70 -16.77 -2.14
CA GLU A 322 3.14 -16.80 -2.42
C GLU A 322 3.45 -16.60 -3.92
N VAL A 323 2.68 -17.22 -4.83
CA VAL A 323 2.89 -17.02 -6.27
C VAL A 323 2.53 -15.59 -6.70
N ASN A 324 1.52 -14.95 -6.09
CA ASN A 324 1.18 -13.56 -6.37
C ASN A 324 2.31 -12.62 -5.92
N ILE A 325 2.86 -12.82 -4.71
CA ILE A 325 4.00 -12.05 -4.20
C ILE A 325 5.21 -12.20 -5.13
N ARG A 326 5.54 -13.44 -5.53
CA ARG A 326 6.66 -13.72 -6.44
C ARG A 326 6.49 -13.09 -7.81
N TRP A 327 5.29 -13.19 -8.38
CA TRP A 327 4.99 -12.61 -9.67
C TRP A 327 5.14 -11.07 -9.66
N LEU A 328 4.63 -10.43 -8.61
CA LEU A 328 4.57 -8.97 -8.52
C LEU A 328 5.86 -8.32 -8.01
N ASN A 329 6.67 -9.01 -7.20
CA ASN A 329 7.92 -8.45 -6.66
C ASN A 329 9.16 -9.01 -7.37
N GLY A 330 9.06 -10.21 -7.94
CA GLY A 330 10.16 -10.90 -8.61
C GLY A 330 10.79 -11.95 -7.70
N ASN A 331 11.43 -12.94 -8.32
CA ASN A 331 12.00 -14.07 -7.58
C ASN A 331 13.18 -13.66 -6.70
N GLU A 332 14.00 -12.68 -7.10
CA GLU A 332 15.15 -12.22 -6.31
C GLU A 332 14.72 -11.67 -4.94
N LEU A 333 13.79 -10.71 -4.91
CA LEU A 333 13.28 -10.16 -3.66
C LEU A 333 12.50 -11.20 -2.86
N ALA A 334 11.69 -12.03 -3.52
CA ALA A 334 10.93 -13.07 -2.83
C ALA A 334 11.82 -14.15 -2.19
N ASP A 335 12.92 -14.53 -2.86
CA ASP A 335 13.91 -15.45 -2.31
C ASP A 335 14.65 -14.80 -1.13
N ALA A 336 15.02 -13.51 -1.23
CA ALA A 336 15.62 -12.77 -0.12
C ALA A 336 14.68 -12.61 1.09
N MET A 337 13.37 -12.70 0.88
CA MET A 337 12.31 -12.66 1.89
C MET A 337 11.87 -14.04 2.39
N ASP A 338 12.55 -15.13 2.01
CA ASP A 338 12.22 -16.53 2.33
C ASP A 338 10.76 -16.92 1.98
N ILE A 339 10.18 -16.32 0.95
CA ILE A 339 8.87 -16.72 0.43
C ILE A 339 9.03 -18.08 -0.25
N SER A 340 8.13 -19.05 -0.02
CA SER A 340 8.26 -20.38 -0.65
C SER A 340 8.08 -20.31 -2.16
N ARG A 341 8.61 -21.28 -2.92
CA ARG A 341 8.37 -21.42 -4.37
C ARG A 341 7.20 -22.38 -4.62
N PRO A 342 6.03 -21.90 -5.06
CA PRO A 342 4.89 -22.77 -5.36
C PRO A 342 5.15 -23.66 -6.57
N THR A 343 4.38 -24.75 -6.66
CA THR A 343 4.46 -25.68 -7.80
C THR A 343 4.10 -25.00 -9.12
N PRO A 344 4.53 -25.54 -10.28
CA PRO A 344 4.19 -24.97 -11.59
C PRO A 344 2.69 -24.77 -11.84
N TYR A 345 1.83 -25.55 -11.18
CA TYR A 345 0.38 -25.38 -11.20
C TYR A 345 -0.05 -23.95 -10.78
N TYR A 346 0.49 -23.43 -9.67
CA TYR A 346 0.15 -22.09 -9.19
C TYR A 346 0.69 -20.99 -10.10
N TRP A 347 1.83 -21.22 -10.75
CA TRP A 347 2.34 -20.32 -11.78
C TRP A 347 1.40 -20.24 -12.99
N ALA A 348 0.85 -21.38 -13.43
CA ALA A 348 -0.15 -21.41 -14.49
C ALA A 348 -1.45 -20.67 -14.09
N LEU A 349 -1.94 -20.88 -12.85
CA LEU A 349 -3.09 -20.13 -12.33
C LEU A 349 -2.84 -18.62 -12.33
N ARG A 350 -1.65 -18.19 -11.88
CA ARG A 350 -1.28 -16.78 -11.81
C ARG A 350 -1.13 -16.16 -13.21
N ALA A 351 -0.58 -16.90 -14.16
CA ALA A 351 -0.50 -16.46 -15.56
C ALA A 351 -1.91 -16.31 -16.16
N GLY A 352 -2.80 -17.28 -15.95
CA GLY A 352 -4.20 -17.19 -16.37
C GLY A 352 -4.94 -16.00 -15.77
N GLN A 353 -4.79 -15.78 -14.45
CA GLN A 353 -5.35 -14.62 -13.76
C GLN A 353 -4.82 -13.30 -14.35
N THR A 354 -3.54 -13.24 -14.71
CA THR A 354 -2.93 -12.05 -15.33
C THR A 354 -3.57 -11.74 -16.68
N VAL A 355 -3.69 -12.75 -17.55
CA VAL A 355 -4.35 -12.60 -18.85
C VAL A 355 -5.81 -12.18 -18.67
N TYR A 356 -6.53 -12.81 -17.73
CA TYR A 356 -7.92 -12.46 -17.41
C TYR A 356 -8.07 -11.01 -16.95
N PHE A 357 -7.23 -10.55 -16.01
CA PHE A 357 -7.27 -9.16 -15.54
C PHE A 357 -6.95 -8.17 -16.64
N ALA A 358 -5.92 -8.41 -17.43
CA ALA A 358 -5.56 -7.54 -18.54
C ALA A 358 -6.71 -7.46 -19.57
N ALA A 359 -7.25 -8.60 -19.98
CA ALA A 359 -8.37 -8.66 -20.92
C ALA A 359 -9.58 -7.89 -20.41
N MET A 360 -10.02 -8.15 -19.17
CA MET A 360 -11.14 -7.43 -18.56
C MET A 360 -10.86 -5.93 -18.49
N CYS A 361 -9.70 -5.51 -17.99
CA CYS A 361 -9.39 -4.08 -17.87
C CYS A 361 -9.40 -3.36 -19.22
N TYR A 362 -8.84 -3.99 -20.27
CA TYR A 362 -8.82 -3.38 -21.60
C TYR A 362 -10.21 -3.38 -22.27
N ILE A 363 -10.99 -4.45 -22.14
CA ILE A 363 -12.38 -4.49 -22.64
C ILE A 363 -13.18 -3.36 -21.99
N ASN A 364 -13.11 -3.24 -20.66
CA ASN A 364 -13.92 -2.31 -19.89
C ASN A 364 -13.53 -0.87 -20.20
N ARG A 365 -12.23 -0.58 -20.24
CA ARG A 365 -11.69 0.74 -20.58
C ARG A 365 -12.01 1.20 -22.01
N ASN A 366 -12.27 0.28 -22.94
CA ASN A 366 -12.61 0.62 -24.33
C ASN A 366 -14.10 0.87 -24.55
N ILE A 367 -14.97 0.50 -23.60
CA ILE A 367 -16.42 0.67 -23.70
C ILE A 367 -16.90 1.57 -22.56
N PRO A 368 -17.14 2.88 -22.77
CA PRO A 368 -17.41 3.84 -21.70
C PRO A 368 -18.57 3.45 -20.77
N LEU A 369 -19.64 2.87 -21.31
CA LEU A 369 -20.76 2.38 -20.49
C LEU A 369 -20.34 1.26 -19.54
N PHE A 370 -19.48 0.35 -20.01
CA PHE A 370 -19.00 -0.77 -19.21
C PHE A 370 -17.96 -0.31 -18.18
N ASP A 371 -17.06 0.61 -18.53
CA ASP A 371 -16.14 1.28 -17.60
C ASP A 371 -16.91 1.91 -16.43
N ARG A 372 -17.91 2.74 -16.73
CA ARG A 372 -18.74 3.40 -15.72
C ARG A 372 -19.55 2.43 -14.87
N TRP A 373 -20.03 1.34 -15.45
CA TRP A 373 -20.74 0.29 -14.71
C TRP A 373 -19.80 -0.49 -13.79
N GLN A 374 -18.62 -0.88 -14.27
CA GLN A 374 -17.61 -1.59 -13.49
C GLN A 374 -17.15 -0.75 -12.31
N ILE A 375 -16.78 0.52 -12.54
CA ILE A 375 -16.34 1.43 -11.48
C ILE A 375 -17.37 1.50 -10.36
N ARG A 376 -18.64 1.76 -10.70
CA ARG A 376 -19.74 1.84 -9.72
C ARG A 376 -19.95 0.52 -8.98
N THR A 377 -19.96 -0.58 -9.70
CA THR A 377 -20.19 -1.92 -9.12
C THR A 377 -19.05 -2.28 -8.18
N PHE A 378 -17.80 -2.16 -8.64
CA PHE A 378 -16.62 -2.53 -7.85
C PHE A 378 -16.47 -1.66 -6.60
N ARG A 379 -16.75 -0.35 -6.71
CA ARG A 379 -16.80 0.57 -5.56
C ARG A 379 -17.77 0.08 -4.49
N ARG A 380 -19.00 -0.31 -4.88
CA ARG A 380 -20.02 -0.84 -3.96
C ARG A 380 -19.60 -2.17 -3.34
N GLU A 381 -19.10 -3.11 -4.15
CA GLU A 381 -18.71 -4.43 -3.67
C GLU A 381 -17.57 -4.36 -2.65
N LEU A 382 -16.57 -3.47 -2.85
CA LEU A 382 -15.47 -3.32 -1.89
C LEU A 382 -15.93 -2.78 -0.54
N TRP A 383 -16.80 -1.79 -0.53
CA TRP A 383 -17.40 -1.30 0.71
C TRP A 383 -18.17 -2.40 1.44
N SER A 384 -18.88 -3.26 0.70
CA SER A 384 -19.55 -4.41 1.31
C SER A 384 -18.55 -5.40 1.93
N ILE A 385 -17.36 -5.59 1.35
CA ILE A 385 -16.35 -6.50 1.91
C ILE A 385 -15.76 -5.96 3.22
N VAL A 386 -15.51 -4.64 3.27
CA VAL A 386 -14.88 -4.03 4.45
C VAL A 386 -15.86 -3.85 5.60
N LEU A 387 -17.12 -3.50 5.34
CA LEU A 387 -18.08 -3.18 6.40
C LEU A 387 -19.00 -4.34 6.80
N ASP A 388 -19.23 -5.32 5.93
CA ASP A 388 -20.19 -6.40 6.23
C ASP A 388 -19.60 -7.41 7.24
N GLU A 389 -20.11 -7.35 8.46
CA GLU A 389 -19.83 -8.30 9.54
C GLU A 389 -20.06 -9.75 9.12
N ARG A 390 -21.06 -10.01 8.26
CA ARG A 390 -21.37 -11.36 7.76
C ARG A 390 -20.30 -11.87 6.78
N LYS A 391 -19.47 -10.98 6.24
CA LYS A 391 -18.31 -11.31 5.40
C LYS A 391 -17.00 -11.31 6.19
N ASN A 392 -17.07 -11.23 7.52
CA ASN A 392 -15.92 -11.03 8.42
C ASN A 392 -15.12 -9.76 8.06
N GLY A 393 -15.83 -8.69 7.70
CA GLY A 393 -15.30 -7.33 7.62
C GLY A 393 -15.12 -6.71 9.02
N LEU A 394 -14.86 -5.40 9.08
CA LEU A 394 -14.70 -4.66 10.34
C LEU A 394 -16.01 -4.50 11.13
N GLY A 395 -17.18 -4.61 10.48
CA GLY A 395 -18.50 -4.42 11.09
C GLY A 395 -18.90 -2.97 11.33
N SER A 396 -17.91 -2.13 11.66
CA SER A 396 -18.07 -0.69 11.84
C SER A 396 -16.85 0.05 11.27
N LEU A 397 -17.00 1.36 11.04
CA LEU A 397 -15.89 2.21 10.61
C LEU A 397 -14.89 2.32 11.76
N SER A 398 -13.64 1.92 11.52
CA SER A 398 -12.54 2.20 12.43
C SER A 398 -12.26 3.69 12.47
N VAL A 399 -12.12 4.23 13.67
CA VAL A 399 -11.60 5.59 13.92
C VAL A 399 -10.08 5.59 14.10
N PHE A 400 -9.42 4.46 13.80
CA PHE A 400 -7.97 4.28 13.94
C PHE A 400 -7.48 4.56 15.37
N ASP A 401 -8.25 4.07 16.35
CA ASP A 401 -7.86 4.11 17.76
C ASP A 401 -6.45 3.56 17.93
N PHE A 402 -5.67 4.18 18.80
CA PHE A 402 -4.31 3.76 19.07
C PHE A 402 -4.32 2.57 20.05
N GLU A 403 -4.95 1.47 19.63
CA GLU A 403 -5.14 0.24 20.41
C GLU A 403 -3.82 -0.52 20.60
N TYR A 404 -2.95 -0.50 19.58
CA TYR A 404 -1.67 -1.18 19.54
C TYR A 404 -0.52 -0.28 20.03
N LEU A 405 -0.47 -0.08 21.35
CA LEU A 405 0.51 0.77 22.02
C LEU A 405 1.90 0.10 22.09
N PRO A 406 2.97 0.73 21.56
CA PRO A 406 4.32 0.26 21.83
C PRO A 406 4.61 0.25 23.33
N GLY A 407 5.11 -0.89 23.82
CA GLY A 407 5.42 -1.11 25.22
C GLY A 407 6.65 -2.01 25.41
N ILE A 408 7.21 -2.01 26.62
CA ILE A 408 8.34 -2.87 26.96
C ILE A 408 7.85 -4.32 26.99
N GLY A 409 8.50 -5.20 26.22
CA GLY A 409 8.07 -6.60 26.04
C GLY A 409 7.02 -6.82 24.94
N PHE A 410 6.52 -5.76 24.30
CA PHE A 410 5.68 -5.88 23.10
C PHE A 410 6.57 -6.06 21.87
N GLN A 411 6.61 -7.28 21.36
CA GLN A 411 7.17 -7.60 20.06
C GLN A 411 6.26 -8.59 19.34
N THR A 412 6.07 -8.37 18.05
CA THR A 412 5.48 -9.40 17.19
C THR A 412 6.44 -10.58 17.12
N HIS A 413 5.95 -11.79 17.41
CA HIS A 413 6.68 -13.04 17.26
C HIS A 413 6.12 -13.87 16.10
N GLY A 414 6.91 -14.83 15.58
CA GLY A 414 6.42 -15.85 14.66
C GLY A 414 5.56 -16.87 15.40
N GLU A 415 4.40 -17.22 14.85
CA GLU A 415 3.52 -18.25 15.39
C GLU A 415 3.77 -19.60 14.67
N GLY A 416 3.31 -20.72 15.25
CA GLY A 416 3.47 -22.06 14.64
C GLY A 416 2.44 -22.36 13.54
N ASP A 417 2.63 -23.46 12.82
CA ASP A 417 1.65 -23.93 11.83
C ASP A 417 0.39 -24.45 12.54
N VAL A 418 -0.76 -23.93 12.12
CA VAL A 418 -2.11 -24.36 12.52
C VAL A 418 -2.88 -24.66 11.24
N GLU A 419 -3.44 -25.86 11.13
CA GLU A 419 -4.34 -26.22 10.04
C GLU A 419 -5.65 -25.42 10.14
N LYS A 420 -6.03 -24.75 9.05
CA LYS A 420 -7.30 -24.03 8.96
C LYS A 420 -8.28 -24.82 8.08
N PRO A 421 -9.40 -25.31 8.62
CA PRO A 421 -10.39 -26.04 7.81
C PRO A 421 -11.13 -25.08 6.88
N VAL A 422 -11.19 -25.39 5.58
CA VAL A 422 -11.94 -24.61 4.58
C VAL A 422 -13.25 -25.30 4.27
N ARG A 423 -14.37 -24.63 4.57
CA ARG A 423 -15.73 -25.16 4.31
C ARG A 423 -16.43 -24.51 3.11
N VAL A 424 -15.72 -23.68 2.34
CA VAL A 424 -16.30 -22.88 1.24
C VAL A 424 -15.93 -23.47 -0.12
N PHE A 425 -16.93 -23.61 -1.01
CA PHE A 425 -16.70 -24.12 -2.36
C PHE A 425 -15.95 -23.12 -3.25
N TRP A 426 -16.28 -21.83 -3.20
CA TRP A 426 -15.63 -20.81 -4.03
C TRP A 426 -14.41 -20.19 -3.33
N THR A 427 -13.26 -20.86 -3.41
CA THR A 427 -11.96 -20.31 -3.00
C THR A 427 -11.35 -19.44 -4.09
N ALA A 428 -10.39 -18.57 -3.72
CA ALA A 428 -9.64 -17.77 -4.69
C ALA A 428 -8.91 -18.66 -5.70
N ASP A 429 -8.38 -19.80 -5.26
CA ASP A 429 -7.74 -20.82 -6.09
C ASP A 429 -8.67 -21.35 -7.19
N ARG A 430 -9.91 -21.69 -6.82
CA ARG A 430 -10.91 -22.14 -7.79
C ARG A 430 -11.30 -21.01 -8.73
N ARG A 431 -11.51 -19.79 -8.23
CA ARG A 431 -11.78 -18.64 -9.11
C ARG A 431 -10.65 -18.40 -10.11
N ALA A 432 -9.40 -18.50 -9.68
CA ALA A 432 -8.24 -18.40 -10.56
C ALA A 432 -8.21 -19.53 -11.60
N LEU A 433 -8.54 -20.76 -11.19
CA LEU A 433 -8.65 -21.91 -12.11
C LEU A 433 -9.74 -21.70 -13.16
N PHE A 434 -10.94 -21.27 -12.76
CA PHE A 434 -12.01 -20.94 -13.71
C PHE A 434 -11.61 -19.79 -14.65
N GLY A 435 -10.95 -18.76 -14.12
CA GLY A 435 -10.40 -17.66 -14.92
C GLY A 435 -9.34 -18.10 -15.94
N LEU A 436 -8.62 -19.19 -15.67
CA LEU A 436 -7.68 -19.81 -16.61
C LEU A 436 -8.41 -20.70 -17.63
N LEU A 437 -9.35 -21.54 -17.20
CA LEU A 437 -9.98 -22.56 -18.04
C LEU A 437 -10.96 -21.98 -19.07
N ILE A 438 -11.71 -20.93 -18.72
CA ILE A 438 -12.74 -20.35 -19.61
C ILE A 438 -12.11 -19.79 -20.92
N PRO A 439 -11.06 -18.94 -20.88
CA PRO A 439 -10.42 -18.47 -22.10
C PRO A 439 -9.75 -19.59 -22.90
N VAL A 440 -9.14 -20.57 -22.23
CA VAL A 440 -8.50 -21.72 -22.89
C VAL A 440 -9.53 -22.55 -23.64
N ALA A 441 -10.68 -22.84 -23.04
CA ALA A 441 -11.78 -23.54 -23.69
C ALA A 441 -12.30 -22.76 -24.91
N PHE A 442 -12.45 -21.43 -24.80
CA PHE A 442 -12.89 -20.59 -25.92
C PHE A 442 -11.88 -20.60 -27.07
N MET A 443 -10.58 -20.48 -26.78
CA MET A 443 -9.52 -20.57 -27.80
C MET A 443 -9.46 -21.93 -28.48
N MET A 444 -9.60 -23.04 -27.73
CA MET A 444 -9.66 -24.38 -28.31
C MET A 444 -10.87 -24.54 -29.23
N ALA A 445 -12.04 -24.05 -28.80
CA ALA A 445 -13.26 -24.09 -29.62
C ALA A 445 -13.13 -23.24 -30.90
N ALA A 446 -12.59 -22.03 -30.80
CA ALA A 446 -12.35 -21.15 -31.96
C ALA A 446 -11.32 -21.74 -32.94
N THR A 447 -10.24 -22.34 -32.42
CA THR A 447 -9.22 -23.02 -33.24
C THR A 447 -9.82 -24.22 -33.96
N TRP A 448 -10.62 -25.03 -33.26
CA TRP A 448 -11.31 -26.17 -33.85
C TRP A 448 -12.32 -25.74 -34.92
N ALA A 449 -13.11 -24.70 -34.65
CA ALA A 449 -14.05 -24.15 -35.63
C ALA A 449 -13.32 -23.63 -36.89
N THR A 450 -12.23 -22.90 -36.70
CA THR A 450 -11.38 -22.40 -37.81
C THR A 450 -10.81 -23.56 -38.63
N PHE A 451 -10.28 -24.58 -37.96
CA PHE A 451 -9.78 -25.79 -38.63
C PHE A 451 -10.87 -26.50 -39.44
N ARG A 452 -12.09 -26.62 -38.90
CA ARG A 452 -13.24 -27.23 -39.60
C ARG A 452 -13.68 -26.40 -40.81
N ILE A 453 -13.69 -25.08 -40.69
CA ILE A 453 -14.00 -24.16 -41.81
C ILE A 453 -12.94 -24.29 -42.91
N LEU A 454 -11.66 -24.25 -42.56
CA LEU A 454 -10.56 -24.39 -43.52
C LEU A 454 -10.58 -25.75 -44.22
N THR A 455 -10.88 -26.82 -43.49
CA THR A 455 -11.00 -28.17 -44.07
C THR A 455 -12.20 -28.26 -45.01
N PHE A 456 -13.35 -27.69 -44.63
CA PHE A 456 -14.53 -27.63 -45.51
C PHE A 456 -14.26 -26.84 -46.79
N LEU A 457 -13.60 -25.68 -46.68
CA LEU A 457 -13.20 -24.86 -47.83
C LEU A 457 -12.14 -25.52 -48.72
N SER A 458 -11.35 -26.47 -48.21
CA SER A 458 -10.38 -27.23 -49.02
C SER A 458 -11.01 -28.37 -49.83
N ILE A 459 -12.27 -28.72 -49.55
CA ILE A 459 -13.03 -29.77 -50.22
C ILE A 459 -13.96 -29.19 -51.31
N ILE A 460 -14.24 -27.89 -51.25
CA ILE A 460 -14.91 -27.09 -52.29
C ILE A 460 -13.85 -26.61 -53.27
#